data_AF-A0A7M7J6Y7-F1
#
_entry.id   AF-A0A7M7J6Y7-F1
#
_cell.length_a   1.000
_cell.length_b   1.000
_cell.length_c   1.000
_cell.angle_alpha   90.00
_cell.angle_beta   90.00
_cell.angle_gamma   90.00
#
_symmetry.space_group_name_H-M   'P 1'
#
loop_
_entity.id
_entity.type
_entity.pdbx_description
1 polymer ?
#
loop_
_entity_poly.entity_id
_entity_poly.type
_entity_poly.pdbx_seq_one_letter_code
_entity_poly.pdbx_strand_id
1 'polypeptide(L)'
;MADQGDLPRALRLAVSQIQPGSGPTEPMTEQDRAWLNEVLGEMAVPHSNNNDLESVNSAEVKAKTAAVKGITSVLSGLVDLIKDEQKPHILDAIKNELQHIADDGELLDRADAVDPTTCSKFVRVEDKDRRNAVAPISALLMTACADHSDPGSVLNDMIAPLCSILAELAQNSPECQQAALELIPKLITVVKSERDTAAKTKAVYALSAILRSNQSSAAASYLLPNPDDGEIENDASNEGAVDVLVKLICEPTEADPVRIKAAFLLSCLAEQRHDVRQLLSRRYETDMNLLREKNSNIQELVDQILQRIYTEEREAGKAPLPIGM
;
A
#
# COMPACT_ATOMS: atom_id res chain seq x y z
N MET A 1 -11.50 -43.30 -0.45
CA MET A 1 -12.42 -42.49 0.39
C MET A 1 -11.61 -42.04 1.59
N ALA A 2 -10.89 -40.93 1.43
CA ALA A 2 -10.15 -40.31 2.52
C ALA A 2 -11.08 -39.34 3.22
N ASP A 3 -11.14 -39.44 4.54
CA ASP A 3 -12.06 -38.73 5.42
C ASP A 3 -11.69 -37.23 5.42
N GLN A 4 -12.57 -36.36 4.94
CA GLN A 4 -12.37 -34.89 4.91
C GLN A 4 -12.42 -34.25 6.33
N GLY A 5 -12.51 -35.07 7.39
CA GLY A 5 -12.64 -34.62 8.77
C GLY A 5 -11.34 -34.39 9.55
N ASP A 6 -10.16 -34.73 9.01
CA ASP A 6 -8.90 -34.70 9.78
C ASP A 6 -8.16 -33.36 9.74
N LEU A 7 -8.33 -32.54 8.70
CA LEU A 7 -7.66 -31.23 8.58
C LEU A 7 -8.11 -30.24 9.68
N PRO A 8 -9.41 -30.08 9.98
CA PRO A 8 -9.88 -29.22 11.08
C PRO A 8 -9.46 -29.74 12.46
N ARG A 9 -9.17 -31.05 12.58
CA ARG A 9 -8.80 -31.72 13.83
C ARG A 9 -7.31 -31.56 14.13
N ALA A 10 -6.47 -31.65 13.10
CA ALA A 10 -5.05 -31.31 13.17
C ALA A 10 -4.84 -29.82 13.48
N LEU A 11 -5.64 -28.93 12.87
CA LEU A 11 -5.63 -27.48 13.17
C LEU A 11 -6.02 -27.19 14.63
N ARG A 12 -7.05 -27.87 15.18
CA ARG A 12 -7.39 -27.79 16.61
C ARG A 12 -6.27 -28.29 17.54
N LEU A 13 -5.56 -29.34 17.13
CA LEU A 13 -4.48 -29.94 17.94
C LEU A 13 -3.25 -29.03 17.99
N ALA A 14 -2.88 -28.41 16.87
CA ALA A 14 -1.80 -27.43 16.79
C ALA A 14 -2.12 -26.14 17.57
N VAL A 15 -3.34 -25.62 17.42
CA VAL A 15 -3.81 -24.43 18.13
C VAL A 15 -3.94 -24.68 19.65
N SER A 16 -4.23 -25.91 20.08
CA SER A 16 -4.30 -26.26 21.52
C SER A 16 -2.94 -26.27 22.23
N GLN A 17 -1.83 -26.26 21.49
CA GLN A 17 -0.48 -26.13 22.08
C GLN A 17 -0.06 -24.67 22.30
N ILE A 18 -0.79 -23.70 21.74
CA ILE A 18 -0.66 -22.28 22.03
C ILE A 18 -1.54 -21.98 23.25
N GLN A 19 -1.01 -22.20 24.46
CA GLN A 19 -1.80 -22.03 25.68
C GLN A 19 -2.18 -20.55 25.94
N PRO A 20 -3.42 -20.26 26.38
CA PRO A 20 -3.77 -18.94 26.90
C PRO A 20 -3.14 -18.78 28.29
N GLY A 21 -2.03 -18.04 28.38
CA GLY A 21 -1.37 -17.70 29.64
C GLY A 21 0.16 -17.55 29.60
N SER A 22 0.83 -17.88 28.49
CA SER A 22 2.25 -17.59 28.31
C SER A 22 2.46 -16.11 27.93
N GLY A 23 3.44 -15.46 28.55
CA GLY A 23 3.82 -14.06 28.30
C GLY A 23 4.29 -13.78 26.86
N PRO A 24 4.90 -12.60 26.59
CA PRO A 24 5.06 -12.05 25.25
C PRO A 24 5.67 -13.10 24.30
N THR A 25 4.91 -13.38 23.24
CA THR A 25 5.13 -14.43 22.26
C THR A 25 6.56 -14.41 21.73
N GLU A 26 7.27 -15.53 21.91
CA GLU A 26 8.51 -15.79 21.19
C GLU A 26 8.27 -15.67 19.67
N PRO A 27 9.25 -15.18 18.90
CA PRO A 27 9.14 -15.12 17.45
C PRO A 27 8.86 -16.52 16.89
N MET A 28 7.94 -16.58 15.92
CA MET A 28 7.50 -17.81 15.25
C MET A 28 8.70 -18.69 14.86
N THR A 29 8.68 -19.96 15.30
CA THR A 29 9.82 -20.86 15.07
C THR A 29 9.98 -21.14 13.57
N GLU A 30 11.19 -21.52 13.16
CA GLU A 30 11.45 -21.90 11.76
C GLU A 30 10.60 -23.10 11.33
N GLN A 31 10.19 -23.95 12.28
CA GLN A 31 9.26 -25.05 12.06
C GLN A 31 7.83 -24.56 11.80
N ASP A 32 7.34 -23.57 12.55
CA ASP A 32 6.03 -22.96 12.33
C ASP A 32 5.96 -22.23 10.98
N ARG A 33 7.05 -21.57 10.58
CA ARG A 33 7.22 -20.96 9.24
C ARG A 33 7.19 -22.02 8.13
N ALA A 34 7.92 -23.12 8.30
CA ALA A 34 7.94 -24.20 7.32
C ALA A 34 6.55 -24.83 7.17
N TRP A 35 5.84 -25.03 8.28
CA TRP A 35 4.48 -25.55 8.30
C TRP A 35 3.47 -24.58 7.67
N LEU A 36 3.53 -23.27 7.98
CA LEU A 36 2.63 -22.28 7.36
C LEU A 36 2.82 -22.25 5.84
N ASN A 37 4.07 -22.35 5.37
CA ASN A 37 4.39 -22.45 3.95
C ASN A 37 3.83 -23.72 3.30
N GLU A 38 3.82 -24.84 4.02
CA GLU A 38 3.21 -26.11 3.60
C GLU A 38 1.69 -25.97 3.49
N VAL A 39 1.02 -25.43 4.52
CA VAL A 39 -0.44 -25.22 4.54
C VAL A 39 -0.89 -24.23 3.46
N LEU A 40 -0.21 -23.09 3.32
CA LEU A 40 -0.44 -22.17 2.21
C LEU A 40 -0.12 -22.82 0.85
N GLY A 41 0.73 -23.84 0.81
CA GLY A 41 1.00 -24.66 -0.37
C GLY A 41 -0.16 -25.56 -0.73
N GLU A 42 -0.77 -26.22 0.25
CA GLU A 42 -1.92 -27.11 0.05
C GLU A 42 -3.18 -26.32 -0.33
N MET A 43 -3.41 -25.15 0.28
CA MET A 43 -4.57 -24.30 -0.02
C MET A 43 -4.52 -23.66 -1.42
N ALA A 44 -3.31 -23.40 -1.94
CA ALA A 44 -3.12 -22.75 -3.24
C ALA A 44 -3.17 -23.73 -4.43
N VAL A 45 -3.30 -25.05 -4.20
CA VAL A 45 -3.49 -25.99 -5.30
C VAL A 45 -4.90 -25.79 -5.86
N PRO A 46 -5.06 -25.29 -7.11
CA PRO A 46 -6.37 -25.19 -7.70
C PRO A 46 -6.95 -26.61 -7.73
N HIS A 47 -8.12 -26.79 -7.12
CA HIS A 47 -8.89 -28.02 -7.21
C HIS A 47 -9.42 -28.17 -8.64
N SER A 48 -8.52 -28.47 -9.57
CA SER A 48 -8.86 -28.81 -10.93
C SER A 48 -9.45 -30.21 -10.87
N ASN A 49 -10.78 -30.28 -10.87
CA ASN A 49 -11.53 -31.51 -11.11
C ASN A 49 -11.26 -31.99 -12.55
N ASN A 50 -10.08 -32.57 -12.80
CA ASN A 50 -9.78 -33.30 -14.01
C ASN A 50 -9.33 -34.70 -13.62
N ASN A 51 -10.31 -35.61 -13.58
CA ASN A 51 -10.06 -36.99 -13.94
C ASN A 51 -9.71 -36.97 -15.43
N ASP A 52 -8.42 -36.96 -15.77
CA ASP A 52 -7.89 -37.72 -16.91
C ASP A 52 -6.39 -37.42 -17.14
N LEU A 53 -5.69 -38.52 -17.43
CA LEU A 53 -4.36 -38.72 -17.99
C LEU A 53 -3.13 -38.92 -17.10
N GLU A 54 -2.46 -40.01 -17.46
CA GLU A 54 -1.41 -40.76 -16.80
C GLU A 54 0.01 -40.20 -17.01
N SER A 55 0.85 -40.51 -16.02
CA SER A 55 2.28 -40.80 -16.08
C SER A 55 3.17 -39.99 -17.03
N VAL A 56 3.59 -38.82 -16.58
CA VAL A 56 4.92 -38.27 -16.88
C VAL A 56 5.56 -37.86 -15.54
N ASN A 57 6.81 -38.29 -15.33
CA ASN A 57 7.62 -38.18 -14.10
C ASN A 57 7.23 -37.05 -13.14
N SER A 58 6.33 -37.39 -12.21
CA SER A 58 5.74 -36.44 -11.27
C SER A 58 6.73 -35.87 -10.26
N ALA A 59 7.90 -36.49 -10.03
CA ALA A 59 8.87 -35.99 -9.05
C ALA A 59 9.73 -34.84 -9.59
N GLU A 60 10.12 -34.88 -10.87
CA GLU A 60 10.97 -33.85 -11.48
C GLU A 60 10.15 -32.66 -11.99
N VAL A 61 8.88 -32.90 -12.35
CA VAL A 61 7.91 -31.83 -12.61
C VAL A 61 7.43 -31.23 -11.30
N LYS A 62 7.08 -32.00 -10.24
CA LYS A 62 6.72 -31.42 -8.92
C LYS A 62 7.88 -30.68 -8.24
N ALA A 63 9.13 -31.07 -8.45
CA ALA A 63 10.29 -30.34 -7.94
C ALA A 63 10.59 -29.04 -8.73
N LYS A 64 10.17 -28.96 -10.00
CA LYS A 64 10.27 -27.75 -10.84
C LYS A 64 8.99 -26.89 -10.83
N THR A 65 7.85 -27.45 -10.43
CA THR A 65 6.58 -26.77 -10.12
C THR A 65 6.31 -26.66 -8.62
N ALA A 66 7.33 -26.77 -7.77
CA ALA A 66 7.48 -25.84 -6.65
C ALA A 66 7.74 -24.45 -7.25
N ALA A 67 6.79 -24.02 -8.08
CA ALA A 67 6.81 -22.79 -8.84
C ALA A 67 6.83 -21.70 -7.80
N VAL A 68 7.78 -20.79 -7.94
CA VAL A 68 7.83 -19.54 -7.18
C VAL A 68 6.41 -19.02 -7.08
N LYS A 69 5.81 -19.14 -5.88
CA LYS A 69 4.43 -18.70 -5.66
C LYS A 69 4.49 -17.18 -5.83
N GLY A 70 3.81 -16.67 -6.85
CA GLY A 70 3.70 -15.23 -7.06
C GLY A 70 3.05 -14.56 -5.85
N ILE A 71 3.42 -13.31 -5.58
CA ILE A 71 2.93 -12.55 -4.43
C ILE A 71 1.40 -12.47 -4.40
N THR A 72 0.76 -12.42 -5.57
CA THR A 72 -0.71 -12.48 -5.70
C THR A 72 -1.30 -13.72 -5.04
N SER A 73 -0.69 -14.90 -5.23
CA SER A 73 -1.19 -16.16 -4.69
C SER A 73 -1.08 -16.20 -3.17
N VAL A 74 0.02 -15.68 -2.62
CA VAL A 74 0.23 -15.60 -1.16
C VAL A 74 -0.83 -14.68 -0.55
N LEU A 75 -0.96 -13.46 -1.07
CA LEU A 75 -1.91 -12.47 -0.55
C LEU A 75 -3.38 -12.94 -0.68
N SER A 76 -3.72 -13.63 -1.78
CA SER A 76 -5.07 -14.19 -1.95
C SER A 76 -5.36 -15.28 -0.90
N GLY A 77 -4.39 -16.15 -0.60
CA GLY A 77 -4.52 -17.13 0.47
C GLY A 77 -4.72 -16.49 1.85
N LEU A 78 -4.06 -15.37 2.11
CA LEU A 78 -4.28 -14.60 3.35
C LEU A 78 -5.70 -14.01 3.41
N VAL A 79 -6.25 -13.52 2.28
CA VAL A 79 -7.63 -13.03 2.22
C VAL A 79 -8.62 -14.14 2.57
N ASP A 80 -8.44 -15.33 2.02
CA ASP A 80 -9.32 -16.47 2.29
C ASP A 80 -9.23 -16.91 3.75
N LEU A 81 -8.01 -16.93 4.31
CA LEU A 81 -7.79 -17.28 5.71
C LEU A 81 -8.47 -16.30 6.69
N ILE A 82 -8.45 -14.99 6.41
CA ILE A 82 -9.15 -13.98 7.24
C ILE A 82 -10.68 -14.15 7.15
N LYS A 83 -11.20 -14.50 5.98
CA LYS A 83 -12.65 -14.71 5.78
C LYS A 83 -13.14 -15.95 6.53
N ASP A 84 -12.36 -17.02 6.47
CA ASP A 84 -12.77 -18.31 7.02
C ASP A 84 -12.52 -18.41 8.53
N GLU A 85 -11.43 -17.83 9.04
CA GLU A 85 -11.02 -17.97 10.44
C GLU A 85 -10.57 -16.65 11.09
N GLN A 86 -11.50 -15.92 11.69
CA GLN A 86 -11.21 -14.74 12.52
C GLN A 86 -10.68 -15.08 13.92
N LYS A 87 -9.85 -16.11 14.05
CA LYS A 87 -9.25 -16.48 15.35
C LYS A 87 -8.04 -15.57 15.62
N PRO A 88 -7.87 -15.04 16.85
CA PRO A 88 -6.80 -14.08 17.16
C PRO A 88 -5.39 -14.54 16.77
N HIS A 89 -5.01 -15.78 17.09
CA HIS A 89 -3.69 -16.32 16.77
C HIS A 89 -3.41 -16.45 15.26
N ILE A 90 -4.46 -16.62 14.44
CA ILE A 90 -4.34 -16.65 12.98
C ILE A 90 -4.10 -15.24 12.46
N LEU A 91 -4.83 -14.25 12.98
CA LEU A 91 -4.61 -12.86 12.65
C LEU A 91 -3.19 -12.40 13.02
N ASP A 92 -2.65 -12.85 14.17
CA ASP A 92 -1.27 -12.59 14.55
C ASP A 92 -0.26 -13.22 13.57
N ALA A 93 -0.49 -14.47 13.15
CA ALA A 93 0.36 -15.13 12.15
C ALA A 93 0.32 -14.40 10.80
N ILE A 94 -0.87 -14.01 10.34
CA ILE A 94 -1.05 -13.24 9.10
C ILE A 94 -0.36 -11.89 9.18
N LYS A 95 -0.51 -11.17 10.31
CA LYS A 95 0.19 -9.90 10.56
C LYS A 95 1.70 -10.07 10.45
N ASN A 96 2.26 -11.10 11.09
CA ASN A 96 3.70 -11.36 11.05
C ASN A 96 4.19 -11.70 9.64
N GLU A 97 3.41 -12.45 8.87
CA GLU A 97 3.73 -12.76 7.47
C GLU A 97 3.68 -11.51 6.59
N LEU A 98 2.65 -10.66 6.75
CA LEU A 98 2.57 -9.39 6.04
C LEU A 98 3.74 -8.47 6.38
N GLN A 99 4.16 -8.44 7.64
CA GLN A 99 5.34 -7.68 8.07
C GLN A 99 6.61 -8.24 7.43
N HIS A 100 6.77 -9.56 7.37
CA HIS A 100 7.88 -10.20 6.68
C HIS A 100 7.92 -9.83 5.20
N ILE A 101 6.79 -9.91 4.49
CA ILE A 101 6.70 -9.53 3.07
C ILE A 101 7.03 -8.03 2.88
N ALA A 102 6.60 -7.17 3.81
CA ALA A 102 6.89 -5.75 3.76
C ALA A 102 8.37 -5.41 3.99
N ASP A 103 9.07 -6.20 4.80
CA ASP A 103 10.50 -6.00 5.11
C ASP A 103 11.40 -6.67 4.07
N ASP A 104 10.98 -7.81 3.53
CA ASP A 104 11.72 -8.63 2.56
C ASP A 104 11.46 -8.17 1.11
N GLY A 105 11.79 -6.90 0.83
CA GLY A 105 11.63 -6.26 -0.49
C GLY A 105 12.23 -7.06 -1.66
N GLU A 106 13.08 -8.06 -1.40
CA GLU A 106 13.59 -9.01 -2.38
C GLU A 106 12.46 -9.85 -3.03
N LEU A 107 11.35 -10.15 -2.34
CA LEU A 107 10.17 -10.79 -2.94
C LEU A 107 9.47 -9.91 -3.98
N LEU A 108 9.62 -8.60 -3.85
CA LEU A 108 9.05 -7.59 -4.74
C LEU A 108 10.01 -7.29 -5.90
N ASP A 109 11.32 -7.25 -5.61
CA ASP A 109 12.40 -6.99 -6.58
C ASP A 109 12.75 -8.22 -7.43
N ARG A 110 12.56 -9.45 -6.93
CA ARG A 110 12.73 -10.69 -7.73
C ARG A 110 11.74 -10.81 -8.88
N ALA A 111 10.71 -9.97 -8.91
CA ALA A 111 9.86 -9.80 -10.09
C ALA A 111 10.58 -9.09 -11.24
N ASP A 112 11.66 -8.35 -10.98
CA ASP A 112 12.33 -7.46 -11.95
C ASP A 112 13.65 -8.04 -12.51
N ALA A 113 14.15 -9.17 -11.97
CA ALA A 113 15.44 -9.75 -12.33
C ALA A 113 15.34 -10.86 -13.38
N VAL A 114 15.15 -10.49 -14.65
CA VAL A 114 15.38 -11.41 -15.79
C VAL A 114 16.56 -10.95 -16.63
N ASP A 115 17.42 -11.93 -16.97
CA ASP A 115 18.58 -11.79 -17.83
C ASP A 115 18.21 -11.07 -19.15
N PRO A 116 18.78 -9.88 -19.42
CA PRO A 116 18.46 -9.07 -20.60
C PRO A 116 18.79 -9.75 -21.93
N THR A 117 19.48 -10.89 -21.92
CA THR A 117 19.77 -11.67 -23.13
C THR A 117 18.62 -12.61 -23.54
N THR A 118 17.59 -12.79 -22.71
CA THR A 118 16.50 -13.74 -22.95
C THR A 118 15.15 -13.05 -23.20
N CYS A 119 14.95 -12.58 -24.43
CA CYS A 119 13.65 -12.45 -25.10
C CYS A 119 12.67 -11.33 -24.64
N SER A 120 12.42 -10.35 -25.52
CA SER A 120 11.48 -9.22 -25.32
C SER A 120 9.99 -9.58 -25.15
N LYS A 121 9.64 -10.86 -24.98
CA LYS A 121 8.28 -11.33 -24.72
C LYS A 121 7.99 -11.57 -23.23
N PHE A 122 9.00 -11.69 -22.37
CA PHE A 122 8.80 -12.01 -20.94
C PHE A 122 8.57 -10.77 -20.05
N VAL A 123 9.05 -9.59 -20.45
CA VAL A 123 8.86 -8.31 -19.74
C VAL A 123 7.38 -7.98 -19.46
N ARG A 124 6.43 -8.54 -20.22
CA ARG A 124 4.98 -8.28 -20.02
C ARG A 124 4.29 -9.20 -19.01
N VAL A 125 4.94 -10.27 -18.55
CA VAL A 125 4.30 -11.25 -17.65
C VAL A 125 4.46 -10.85 -16.18
N GLU A 126 5.52 -10.12 -15.84
CA GLU A 126 5.93 -9.76 -14.48
C GLU A 126 5.09 -8.60 -13.89
N ASP A 127 4.87 -7.54 -14.66
CA ASP A 127 3.97 -6.45 -14.28
C ASP A 127 2.54 -6.95 -14.01
N LYS A 128 2.14 -8.04 -14.68
CA LYS A 128 0.82 -8.63 -14.50
C LYS A 128 0.64 -9.23 -13.11
N ASP A 129 1.63 -9.93 -12.55
CA ASP A 129 1.50 -10.49 -11.20
C ASP A 129 1.51 -9.38 -10.15
N ARG A 130 2.45 -8.42 -10.24
CA ARG A 130 2.48 -7.25 -9.35
C ARG A 130 1.15 -6.49 -9.36
N ARG A 131 0.58 -6.27 -10.54
CA ARG A 131 -0.72 -5.62 -10.70
C ARG A 131 -1.85 -6.44 -10.10
N ASN A 132 -1.87 -7.76 -10.31
CA ASN A 132 -2.91 -8.63 -9.77
C ASN A 132 -2.87 -8.69 -8.23
N ALA A 133 -1.69 -8.49 -7.62
CA ALA A 133 -1.51 -8.44 -6.18
C ALA A 133 -2.16 -7.21 -5.51
N VAL A 134 -2.49 -6.16 -6.27
CA VAL A 134 -3.21 -4.99 -5.74
C VAL A 134 -4.62 -5.35 -5.26
N ALA A 135 -5.31 -6.27 -5.95
CA ALA A 135 -6.67 -6.68 -5.60
C ALA A 135 -6.79 -7.38 -4.22
N PRO A 136 -5.96 -8.38 -3.87
CA PRO A 136 -6.01 -8.96 -2.53
C PRO A 136 -5.55 -7.95 -1.45
N ILE A 137 -4.60 -7.05 -1.73
CA ILE A 137 -4.26 -5.96 -0.79
C ILE A 137 -5.47 -5.07 -0.53
N SER A 138 -6.22 -4.72 -1.57
CA SER A 138 -7.47 -3.97 -1.44
C SER A 138 -8.44 -4.67 -0.48
N ALA A 139 -8.68 -5.97 -0.68
CA ALA A 139 -9.56 -6.75 0.18
C ALA A 139 -9.08 -6.80 1.65
N LEU A 140 -7.78 -7.03 1.87
CA LEU A 140 -7.17 -7.03 3.20
C LEU A 140 -7.29 -5.66 3.88
N LEU A 141 -6.98 -4.57 3.16
CA LEU A 141 -7.04 -3.21 3.69
C LEU A 141 -8.48 -2.79 4.03
N MET A 142 -9.45 -3.16 3.18
CA MET A 142 -10.87 -2.92 3.44
C MET A 142 -11.33 -3.66 4.70
N THR A 143 -10.88 -4.89 4.90
CA THR A 143 -11.17 -5.69 6.10
C THR A 143 -10.51 -5.08 7.34
N ALA A 144 -9.24 -4.73 7.25
CA ALA A 144 -8.48 -4.10 8.33
C ALA A 144 -9.05 -2.74 8.75
N CYS A 145 -9.65 -2.01 7.82
CA CYS A 145 -10.24 -0.70 8.10
C CYS A 145 -11.72 -0.74 8.48
N ALA A 146 -12.41 -1.89 8.41
CA ALA A 146 -13.85 -1.97 8.68
C ALA A 146 -14.17 -1.87 10.19
N ASP A 147 -13.24 -2.27 11.05
CA ASP A 147 -13.45 -2.30 12.49
C ASP A 147 -12.92 -1.02 13.16
N HIS A 148 -13.76 0.01 13.19
CA HIS A 148 -13.48 1.25 13.94
C HIS A 148 -13.83 1.13 15.44
N SER A 149 -14.38 -0.02 15.85
CA SER A 149 -14.98 -0.23 17.16
C SER A 149 -13.93 -0.54 18.23
N ASP A 150 -12.83 -1.17 17.85
CA ASP A 150 -11.75 -1.56 18.75
C ASP A 150 -10.39 -1.08 18.23
N PRO A 151 -9.82 -0.01 18.82
CA PRO A 151 -8.48 0.46 18.47
C PRO A 151 -7.40 -0.62 18.73
N GLY A 152 -7.66 -1.62 19.57
CA GLY A 152 -6.75 -2.73 19.86
C GLY A 152 -6.91 -3.96 18.96
N SER A 153 -7.74 -3.89 17.92
CA SER A 153 -7.93 -5.01 17.00
C SER A 153 -6.63 -5.36 16.28
N VAL A 154 -6.25 -6.66 16.28
CA VAL A 154 -5.08 -7.18 15.54
C VAL A 154 -5.14 -6.82 14.05
N LEU A 155 -6.34 -6.63 13.50
CA LEU A 155 -6.54 -6.18 12.13
C LEU A 155 -5.99 -4.77 11.88
N ASN A 156 -6.01 -3.87 12.87
CA ASN A 156 -5.45 -2.53 12.74
C ASN A 156 -3.93 -2.58 12.53
N ASP A 157 -3.26 -3.50 13.20
CA ASP A 157 -1.81 -3.68 13.10
C ASP A 157 -1.36 -4.18 11.71
N MET A 158 -2.29 -4.70 10.89
CA MET A 158 -2.00 -5.12 9.51
C MET A 158 -1.91 -3.93 8.54
N ILE A 159 -2.40 -2.75 8.90
CA ILE A 159 -2.50 -1.60 7.97
C ILE A 159 -1.11 -1.12 7.55
N ALA A 160 -0.17 -0.98 8.49
CA ALA A 160 1.18 -0.50 8.19
C ALA A 160 1.94 -1.43 7.20
N PRO A 161 1.99 -2.76 7.39
CA PRO A 161 2.63 -3.64 6.41
C PRO A 161 1.86 -3.70 5.08
N LEU A 162 0.52 -3.71 5.06
CA LEU A 162 -0.26 -3.66 3.82
C LEU A 162 0.04 -2.41 2.99
N CYS A 163 0.09 -1.24 3.63
CA CYS A 163 0.47 0.01 2.97
C CYS A 163 1.92 -0.02 2.46
N SER A 164 2.83 -0.68 3.18
CA SER A 164 4.22 -0.84 2.73
C SER A 164 4.29 -1.69 1.47
N ILE A 165 3.64 -2.86 1.45
CA ILE A 165 3.60 -3.75 0.27
C ILE A 165 2.97 -3.01 -0.92
N LEU A 166 1.86 -2.29 -0.69
CA LEU A 166 1.20 -1.51 -1.74
C LEU A 166 2.13 -0.43 -2.33
N ALA A 167 2.89 0.25 -1.47
CA ALA A 167 3.82 1.28 -1.90
C ALA A 167 4.91 0.71 -2.79
N GLU A 168 5.53 -0.41 -2.38
CA GLU A 168 6.56 -1.08 -3.17
C GLU A 168 6.02 -1.62 -4.50
N LEU A 169 4.80 -2.19 -4.52
CA LEU A 169 4.17 -2.64 -5.76
C LEU A 169 3.90 -1.47 -6.73
N ALA A 170 3.37 -0.36 -6.22
CA ALA A 170 3.01 0.80 -7.03
C ALA A 170 4.20 1.68 -7.42
N GLN A 171 5.31 1.65 -6.66
CA GLN A 171 6.44 2.54 -6.88
C GLN A 171 7.05 2.31 -8.26
N ASN A 172 7.04 3.37 -9.08
CA ASN A 172 7.56 3.37 -10.45
C ASN A 172 6.91 2.35 -11.41
N SER A 173 5.73 1.80 -11.07
CA SER A 173 4.98 0.86 -11.93
C SER A 173 3.64 1.47 -12.34
N PRO A 174 3.51 2.06 -13.54
CA PRO A 174 2.28 2.73 -13.99
C PRO A 174 1.03 1.83 -13.95
N GLU A 175 1.18 0.54 -14.22
CA GLU A 175 0.08 -0.41 -14.21
C GLU A 175 -0.43 -0.68 -12.79
N CYS A 176 0.48 -0.83 -11.83
CA CYS A 176 0.13 -0.97 -10.41
C CYS A 176 -0.43 0.33 -9.84
N GLN A 177 0.14 1.49 -10.20
CA GLN A 177 -0.40 2.79 -9.82
C GLN A 177 -1.84 2.96 -10.29
N GLN A 178 -2.13 2.59 -11.54
CA GLN A 178 -3.48 2.66 -12.11
C GLN A 178 -4.46 1.73 -11.38
N ALA A 179 -4.05 0.50 -11.06
CA ALA A 179 -4.87 -0.45 -10.31
C ALA A 179 -5.12 -0.01 -8.86
N ALA A 180 -4.17 0.73 -8.27
CA ALA A 180 -4.25 1.19 -6.88
C ALA A 180 -5.02 2.51 -6.69
N LEU A 181 -5.45 3.19 -7.76
CA LEU A 181 -6.16 4.47 -7.65
C LEU A 181 -7.43 4.39 -6.78
N GLU A 182 -8.18 3.29 -6.89
CA GLU A 182 -9.42 3.07 -6.11
C GLU A 182 -9.15 2.97 -4.60
N LEU A 183 -7.90 2.77 -4.18
CA LEU A 183 -7.49 2.71 -2.78
C LEU A 183 -7.20 4.07 -2.16
N ILE A 184 -7.05 5.13 -2.97
CA ILE A 184 -6.72 6.47 -2.46
C ILE A 184 -7.72 6.96 -1.40
N PRO A 185 -9.05 6.88 -1.59
CA PRO A 185 -10.00 7.31 -0.55
C PRO A 185 -9.82 6.56 0.77
N LYS A 186 -9.49 5.27 0.70
CA LYS A 186 -9.25 4.46 1.90
C LYS A 186 -7.94 4.85 2.59
N LEU A 187 -6.87 5.07 1.83
CA LEU A 187 -5.59 5.56 2.36
C LEU A 187 -5.75 6.94 3.01
N ILE A 188 -6.51 7.85 2.39
CA ILE A 188 -6.87 9.14 2.99
C ILE A 188 -7.60 8.95 4.32
N THR A 189 -8.53 7.99 4.38
CA THR A 189 -9.25 7.67 5.65
C THR A 189 -8.29 7.20 6.74
N VAL A 190 -7.32 6.35 6.40
CA VAL A 190 -6.27 5.90 7.35
C VAL A 190 -5.45 7.10 7.83
N VAL A 191 -5.03 7.98 6.92
CA VAL A 191 -4.24 9.17 7.23
C VAL A 191 -5.00 10.18 8.11
N LYS A 192 -6.31 10.34 7.92
CA LYS A 192 -7.15 11.25 8.72
C LYS A 192 -7.55 10.70 10.09
N SER A 193 -7.34 9.41 10.35
CA SER A 193 -7.79 8.75 11.58
C SER A 193 -6.79 8.90 12.74
N GLU A 194 -7.25 8.65 13.96
CA GLU A 194 -6.44 8.59 15.19
C GLU A 194 -5.61 7.29 15.31
N ARG A 195 -5.21 6.73 14.17
CA ARG A 195 -4.38 5.51 14.11
C ARG A 195 -2.94 5.80 14.50
N ASP A 196 -2.19 4.75 14.78
CA ASP A 196 -0.79 4.87 15.17
C ASP A 196 0.05 5.53 14.05
N THR A 197 1.16 6.11 14.49
CA THR A 197 2.11 6.82 13.61
C THR A 197 2.64 5.95 12.48
N ALA A 198 2.84 4.65 12.69
CA ALA A 198 3.38 3.76 11.66
C ALA A 198 2.34 3.55 10.54
N ALA A 199 1.08 3.25 10.89
CA ALA A 199 -0.01 3.12 9.91
C ALA A 199 -0.16 4.39 9.06
N LYS A 200 -0.20 5.57 9.69
CA LYS A 200 -0.30 6.86 8.98
C LYS A 200 0.91 7.12 8.08
N THR A 201 2.12 6.93 8.60
CA THR A 201 3.37 7.13 7.84
C THR A 201 3.41 6.22 6.60
N LYS A 202 3.05 4.93 6.76
CA LYS A 202 3.03 3.97 5.65
C LYS A 202 1.88 4.25 4.67
N ALA A 203 0.73 4.74 5.13
CA ALA A 203 -0.35 5.16 4.23
C ALA A 203 0.06 6.37 3.37
N VAL A 204 0.74 7.37 3.95
CA VAL A 204 1.32 8.49 3.16
C VAL A 204 2.39 7.98 2.19
N TYR A 205 3.18 6.99 2.57
CA TYR A 205 4.14 6.36 1.66
C TYR A 205 3.47 5.67 0.47
N ALA A 206 2.39 4.91 0.70
CA ALA A 206 1.58 4.31 -0.36
C ALA A 206 0.96 5.36 -1.28
N LEU A 207 0.37 6.44 -0.72
CA LEU A 207 -0.12 7.58 -1.49
C LEU A 207 0.98 8.17 -2.38
N SER A 208 2.19 8.31 -1.85
CA SER A 208 3.33 8.81 -2.61
C SER A 208 3.69 7.90 -3.78
N ALA A 209 3.72 6.59 -3.57
CA ALA A 209 4.01 5.63 -4.63
C ALA A 209 2.94 5.62 -5.74
N ILE A 210 1.67 5.83 -5.39
CA ILE A 210 0.55 5.83 -6.34
C ILE A 210 0.48 7.14 -7.14
N LEU A 211 0.67 8.29 -6.47
CA LEU A 211 0.42 9.61 -7.03
C LEU A 211 1.64 10.22 -7.71
N ARG A 212 2.86 9.92 -7.21
CA ARG A 212 4.08 10.50 -7.78
C ARG A 212 4.28 9.98 -9.21
N SER A 213 4.52 10.91 -10.12
CA SER A 213 4.66 10.63 -11.56
C SER A 213 3.41 10.09 -12.25
N ASN A 214 2.27 9.98 -11.54
CA ASN A 214 1.00 9.58 -12.14
C ASN A 214 0.21 10.84 -12.57
N GLN A 215 0.33 11.18 -13.84
CA GLN A 215 -0.33 12.35 -14.44
C GLN A 215 -1.71 12.03 -15.05
N SER A 216 -2.28 10.85 -14.77
CA SER A 216 -3.60 10.50 -15.28
C SER A 216 -4.68 11.45 -14.74
N SER A 217 -5.75 11.64 -15.53
CA SER A 217 -6.93 12.40 -15.08
C SER A 217 -7.61 11.75 -13.89
N ALA A 218 -7.60 10.42 -13.82
CA ALA A 218 -8.12 9.66 -12.69
C ALA A 218 -7.32 9.90 -11.40
N ALA A 219 -5.99 10.03 -11.47
CA ALA A 219 -5.21 10.44 -10.31
C ALA A 219 -5.52 11.89 -9.90
N ALA A 220 -5.72 12.78 -10.88
CA ALA A 220 -6.05 14.18 -10.64
C ALA A 220 -7.35 14.36 -9.84
N SER A 221 -8.38 13.55 -10.11
CA SER A 221 -9.66 13.62 -9.38
C SER A 221 -9.58 13.22 -7.91
N TYR A 222 -8.51 12.52 -7.49
CA TYR A 222 -8.28 12.24 -6.07
C TYR A 222 -7.35 13.26 -5.41
N LEU A 223 -6.55 13.99 -6.20
CA LEU A 223 -5.61 15.01 -5.69
C LEU A 223 -6.33 16.30 -5.32
N LEU A 224 -7.22 16.75 -6.18
CA LEU A 224 -7.86 18.06 -6.11
C LEU A 224 -9.32 17.93 -5.66
N PRO A 225 -9.88 18.97 -5.01
CA PRO A 225 -11.32 19.06 -4.74
C PRO A 225 -12.15 18.91 -6.03
N ASN A 226 -13.32 18.30 -5.94
CA ASN A 226 -14.24 18.24 -7.06
C ASN A 226 -14.78 19.64 -7.36
N PRO A 227 -14.69 20.11 -8.63
CA PRO A 227 -15.17 21.43 -9.02
C PRO A 227 -16.71 21.54 -9.02
N ASP A 228 -17.42 20.40 -9.11
CA ASP A 228 -18.88 20.36 -9.24
C ASP A 228 -19.63 20.56 -7.91
N ASP A 229 -18.96 20.41 -6.76
CA ASP A 229 -19.61 20.47 -5.44
C ASP A 229 -19.81 21.90 -4.91
N GLY A 230 -19.54 22.92 -5.74
CA GLY A 230 -19.71 24.33 -5.41
C GLY A 230 -18.61 24.89 -4.49
N GLU A 231 -18.34 26.19 -4.58
CA GLU A 231 -17.36 26.92 -3.75
C GLU A 231 -17.83 27.11 -2.29
N ILE A 232 -18.38 26.08 -1.66
CA ILE A 232 -18.63 26.11 -0.21
C ILE A 232 -17.30 25.75 0.46
N GLU A 233 -16.50 26.77 0.75
CA GLU A 233 -15.13 26.67 1.32
C GLU A 233 -15.01 25.91 2.66
N ASN A 234 -16.13 25.44 3.23
CA ASN A 234 -16.17 24.77 4.54
C ASN A 234 -16.76 23.36 4.52
N ASP A 235 -17.02 22.78 3.35
CA ASP A 235 -17.46 21.39 3.32
C ASP A 235 -16.26 20.43 3.41
N ALA A 236 -16.02 19.90 4.61
CA ALA A 236 -15.01 18.87 4.87
C ALA A 236 -15.21 17.59 4.02
N SER A 237 -16.35 17.48 3.33
CA SER A 237 -16.70 16.39 2.42
C SER A 237 -16.03 16.50 1.05
N ASN A 238 -15.52 17.67 0.65
CA ASN A 238 -14.88 17.90 -0.66
C ASN A 238 -13.35 18.08 -0.56
N GLU A 239 -12.71 17.41 0.39
CA GLU A 239 -11.25 17.45 0.53
C GLU A 239 -10.58 16.47 -0.43
N GLY A 240 -9.67 16.98 -1.26
CA GLY A 240 -8.74 16.18 -2.04
C GLY A 240 -7.53 15.75 -1.21
N ALA A 241 -6.68 14.87 -1.77
CA ALA A 241 -5.46 14.44 -1.11
C ALA A 241 -4.52 15.62 -0.79
N VAL A 242 -4.47 16.67 -1.62
CA VAL A 242 -3.66 17.86 -1.35
C VAL A 242 -4.10 18.57 -0.08
N ASP A 243 -5.41 18.78 0.12
CA ASP A 243 -5.95 19.43 1.31
C ASP A 243 -5.59 18.64 2.58
N VAL A 244 -5.68 17.30 2.52
CA VAL A 244 -5.31 16.40 3.63
C VAL A 244 -3.82 16.48 3.95
N LEU A 245 -2.96 16.48 2.94
CA LEU A 245 -1.50 16.58 3.14
C LEU A 245 -1.10 17.91 3.77
N VAL A 246 -1.68 19.04 3.32
CA VAL A 246 -1.41 20.34 3.93
C VAL A 246 -1.82 20.36 5.39
N LYS A 247 -3.01 19.83 5.72
CA LYS A 247 -3.49 19.77 7.12
C LYS A 247 -2.52 18.99 8.02
N LEU A 248 -2.01 17.85 7.57
CA LEU A 248 -1.02 17.08 8.34
C LEU A 248 0.27 17.88 8.57
N ILE A 249 0.77 18.55 7.53
CA ILE A 249 2.00 19.35 7.63
C ILE A 249 1.79 20.49 8.63
N CYS A 250 0.63 21.15 8.59
CA CYS A 250 0.32 22.28 9.45
C CYS A 250 -0.11 21.89 10.88
N GLU A 251 -0.44 20.62 11.14
CA GLU A 251 -0.87 20.14 12.46
C GLU A 251 0.33 19.93 13.40
N PRO A 252 0.52 20.76 14.45
CA PRO A 252 1.67 20.67 15.33
C PRO A 252 1.64 19.47 16.27
N THR A 253 0.47 18.83 16.45
CA THR A 253 0.33 17.62 17.28
C THR A 253 0.61 16.34 16.50
N GLU A 254 0.67 16.42 15.17
CA GLU A 254 0.97 15.29 14.30
C GLU A 254 2.43 14.84 14.47
N ALA A 255 2.67 13.55 14.35
CA ALA A 255 4.02 13.01 14.53
C ALA A 255 4.94 13.42 13.36
N ASP A 256 6.17 13.86 13.69
CA ASP A 256 7.17 14.29 12.71
C ASP A 256 7.36 13.32 11.51
N PRO A 257 7.42 11.99 11.68
CA PRO A 257 7.54 11.08 10.54
C PRO A 257 6.40 11.20 9.52
N VAL A 258 5.16 11.41 9.99
CA VAL A 258 3.98 11.59 9.13
C VAL A 258 4.09 12.93 8.41
N ARG A 259 4.39 14.00 9.14
CA ARG A 259 4.54 15.36 8.59
C ARG A 259 5.64 15.44 7.54
N ILE A 260 6.80 14.81 7.80
CA ILE A 260 7.92 14.73 6.84
C ILE A 260 7.49 14.03 5.55
N LYS A 261 6.82 12.87 5.65
CA LYS A 261 6.36 12.14 4.46
C LYS A 261 5.29 12.93 3.69
N ALA A 262 4.40 13.62 4.40
CA ALA A 262 3.38 14.46 3.78
C ALA A 262 4.00 15.65 3.04
N ALA A 263 4.93 16.37 3.68
CA ALA A 263 5.67 17.48 3.08
C ALA A 263 6.51 17.03 1.87
N PHE A 264 7.14 15.86 1.95
CA PHE A 264 7.90 15.30 0.84
C PHE A 264 7.00 15.00 -0.36
N LEU A 265 5.87 14.32 -0.15
CA LEU A 265 4.91 14.05 -1.22
C LEU A 265 4.38 15.36 -1.83
N LEU A 266 4.02 16.33 -0.99
CA LEU A 266 3.49 17.59 -1.46
C LEU A 266 4.53 18.40 -2.26
N SER A 267 5.80 18.39 -1.84
CA SER A 267 6.92 18.97 -2.59
C SER A 267 7.06 18.34 -3.99
N CYS A 268 7.01 16.99 -4.07
CA CYS A 268 7.03 16.30 -5.36
C CYS A 268 5.83 16.68 -6.24
N LEU A 269 4.62 16.74 -5.68
CA LEU A 269 3.41 17.10 -6.44
C LEU A 269 3.45 18.55 -6.94
N ALA A 270 3.91 19.48 -6.08
CA ALA A 270 4.09 20.88 -6.45
C ALA A 270 5.15 21.05 -7.54
N GLU A 271 6.21 20.24 -7.55
CA GLU A 271 7.18 20.25 -8.65
C GLU A 271 6.57 19.73 -9.96
N GLN A 272 5.84 18.62 -9.89
CA GLN A 272 5.37 17.90 -11.08
C GLN A 272 4.10 18.47 -11.71
N ARG A 273 3.25 19.15 -10.94
CA ARG A 273 1.90 19.50 -11.36
C ARG A 273 1.54 20.96 -11.12
N HIS A 274 1.11 21.61 -12.20
CA HIS A 274 0.70 23.02 -12.18
C HIS A 274 -0.61 23.26 -11.44
N ASP A 275 -1.59 22.36 -11.60
CA ASP A 275 -2.88 22.44 -10.91
C ASP A 275 -2.72 22.38 -9.37
N VAL A 276 -1.80 21.55 -8.88
CA VAL A 276 -1.44 21.49 -7.45
C VAL A 276 -0.82 22.81 -6.98
N ARG A 277 0.12 23.41 -7.75
CA ARG A 277 0.70 24.71 -7.40
C ARG A 277 -0.34 25.82 -7.33
N GLN A 278 -1.27 25.88 -8.28
CA GLN A 278 -2.37 26.84 -8.26
C GLN A 278 -3.29 26.66 -7.05
N LEU A 279 -3.60 25.41 -6.67
CA LEU A 279 -4.40 25.16 -5.48
C LEU A 279 -3.67 25.62 -4.21
N LEU A 280 -2.37 25.32 -4.11
CA LEU A 280 -1.55 25.70 -2.97
C LEU A 280 -1.40 27.23 -2.85
N SER A 281 -1.16 27.93 -3.95
CA SER A 281 -1.10 29.40 -3.94
C SER A 281 -2.41 30.03 -3.50
N ARG A 282 -3.54 29.56 -4.05
CA ARG A 282 -4.86 30.11 -3.76
C ARG A 282 -5.31 29.85 -2.32
N ARG A 283 -5.08 28.66 -1.77
CA ARG A 283 -5.68 28.24 -0.49
C ARG A 283 -4.73 28.20 0.70
N TYR A 284 -3.45 27.88 0.47
CA TYR A 284 -2.58 27.39 1.54
C TYR A 284 -1.26 28.15 1.69
N GLU A 285 -0.95 29.08 0.79
CA GLU A 285 0.28 29.87 0.82
C GLU A 285 0.44 30.62 2.14
N THR A 286 -0.63 31.24 2.64
CA THR A 286 -0.58 32.00 3.90
C THR A 286 -0.29 31.09 5.08
N ASP A 287 -0.99 29.95 5.18
CA ASP A 287 -0.81 28.99 6.28
C ASP A 287 0.60 28.41 6.29
N MET A 288 1.14 28.05 5.12
CA MET A 288 2.51 27.54 4.99
C MET A 288 3.58 28.60 5.31
N ASN A 289 3.38 29.87 4.91
CA ASN A 289 4.29 30.96 5.26
C ASN A 289 4.29 31.27 6.77
N LEU A 290 3.15 31.08 7.45
CA LEU A 290 3.01 31.31 8.88
C LEU A 290 3.47 30.11 9.73
N LEU A 291 3.70 28.95 9.11
CA LEU A 291 4.17 27.75 9.79
C LEU A 291 5.56 28.00 10.39
N ARG A 292 5.64 28.02 11.72
CA ARG A 292 6.91 28.14 12.46
C ARG A 292 7.39 26.77 12.87
N GLU A 293 8.15 26.13 11.98
CA GLU A 293 8.54 24.75 12.17
C GLU A 293 9.82 24.60 13.01
N LYS A 294 9.83 23.65 13.94
CA LYS A 294 11.00 23.34 14.76
C LYS A 294 11.87 22.27 14.11
N ASN A 295 11.25 21.35 13.37
CA ASN A 295 11.95 20.30 12.66
C ASN A 295 12.54 20.84 11.34
N SER A 296 13.87 20.88 11.23
CA SER A 296 14.55 21.42 10.05
C SER A 296 14.18 20.71 8.75
N ASN A 297 13.86 19.42 8.79
CA ASN A 297 13.49 18.66 7.59
C ASN A 297 12.12 19.08 7.07
N ILE A 298 11.17 19.31 7.97
CA ILE A 298 9.83 19.79 7.60
C ILE A 298 9.95 21.22 7.07
N GLN A 299 10.71 22.10 7.74
CA GLN A 299 10.94 23.47 7.28
C GLN A 299 11.54 23.50 5.87
N GLU A 300 12.58 22.71 5.60
CA GLU A 300 13.21 22.65 4.28
C GLU A 300 12.22 22.23 3.18
N LEU A 301 11.38 21.24 3.46
CA LEU A 301 10.37 20.78 2.50
C LEU A 301 9.27 21.83 2.26
N VAL A 302 8.85 22.54 3.30
CA VAL A 302 7.89 23.65 3.19
C VAL A 302 8.48 24.81 2.40
N ASP A 303 9.75 25.16 2.63
CA ASP A 303 10.46 26.17 1.86
C ASP A 303 10.56 25.79 0.38
N GLN A 304 10.81 24.50 0.08
CA GLN A 304 10.78 23.99 -1.29
C GLN A 304 9.40 24.15 -1.94
N ILE A 305 8.32 23.81 -1.22
CA ILE A 305 6.94 23.97 -1.72
C ILE A 305 6.65 25.44 -2.04
N LEU A 306 6.95 26.35 -1.10
CA LEU A 306 6.77 27.79 -1.29
C LEU A 306 7.59 28.32 -2.46
N GLN A 307 8.84 27.87 -2.60
CA GLN A 307 9.67 28.23 -3.75
C GLN A 307 9.02 27.81 -5.08
N ARG A 308 8.41 26.62 -5.16
CA ARG A 308 7.71 26.16 -6.37
C ARG A 308 6.48 27.00 -6.69
N ILE A 309 5.74 27.42 -5.67
CA ILE A 309 4.59 28.35 -5.82
C ILE A 309 5.07 29.67 -6.45
N TYR A 310 6.10 30.30 -5.89
CA TYR A 310 6.59 31.60 -6.38
C TYR A 310 7.28 31.56 -7.75
N THR A 311 7.89 30.42 -8.14
CA THR A 311 8.49 30.31 -9.48
C THR A 311 7.45 30.45 -10.59
N GLU A 312 6.22 30.00 -10.35
CA GLU A 312 5.14 30.05 -11.33
C GLU A 312 4.67 31.49 -11.60
N GLU A 313 4.54 32.31 -10.56
CA GLU A 313 4.11 33.71 -10.72
C GLU A 313 5.08 34.53 -11.57
N ARG A 314 6.38 34.25 -11.44
CA ARG A 314 7.43 34.90 -12.24
C ARG A 314 7.42 34.48 -13.70
N GLU A 315 7.00 33.25 -13.99
CA GLU A 315 6.85 32.76 -15.36
C GLU A 315 5.55 33.27 -15.99
N ALA A 316 4.45 33.32 -15.24
CA ALA A 316 3.19 33.91 -15.69
C ALA A 316 3.31 35.40 -16.02
N GLY A 317 4.16 36.14 -15.30
CA GLY A 317 4.46 37.55 -15.57
C GLY A 317 5.40 37.82 -16.76
N LYS A 318 6.08 36.79 -17.29
CA LYS A 318 6.89 36.90 -18.51
C LYS A 318 6.02 36.57 -19.71
N ALA A 319 5.47 37.61 -20.36
CA ALA A 319 4.80 37.46 -21.65
C ALA A 319 5.68 36.60 -22.60
N PRO A 320 5.10 35.63 -23.34
CA PRO A 320 5.87 34.82 -24.28
C PRO A 320 6.56 35.76 -25.27
N LEU A 321 7.89 35.65 -25.35
CA LEU A 321 8.66 36.42 -26.33
C LEU A 321 8.07 36.13 -27.71
N PRO A 322 7.79 37.18 -28.52
CA PRO A 322 7.25 36.97 -29.85
C PRO A 322 8.22 36.09 -30.62
N ILE A 323 7.74 34.93 -31.07
CA ILE A 323 8.45 34.06 -31.99
C ILE A 323 8.64 34.89 -33.25
N GLY A 324 9.87 35.38 -33.46
CA GLY A 324 10.23 36.15 -34.64
C GLY A 324 9.96 35.31 -35.88
N MET A 325 9.03 35.79 -36.71
CA MET A 325 8.82 35.32 -38.08
C MET A 325 9.99 35.71 -38.98
#